data_AF-A0A2M6WL75-F1
#
_entry.id   AF-A0A2M6WL75-F1
#
_cell.length_a   1.000
_cell.length_b   1.000
_cell.length_c   1.000
_cell.angle_alpha   90.00
_cell.angle_beta   90.00
_cell.angle_gamma   90.00
#
_symmetry.space_group_name_H-M   'P 1'
#
loop_
_entity.id
_entity.type
_entity.pdbx_description
1 polymer ?
#
loop_
_entity_poly.entity_id
_entity_poly.type
_entity_poly.pdbx_seq_one_letter_code
_entity_poly.pdbx_strand_id
1 'polypeptide(L)'
;MEPILIGIIVGSDSDLKSQCLSGLQILRDDEKAAVVAVITASIHRNTEEVLEFLRNYALQAGVFIIGAGWANHLTGFCEAYLRNVLRSTAPIIGVAFTDESSQTDEERVRHGQAARLSITEVPGTQVIWRDDLGQFAGSYGFERACKFAAKGQFPAIVLQEPKLTHNRTLVEALEFIKKEREV
;
A
#
# COMPACT_ATOMS: atom_id res chain seq x y z
N MET A 1 5.20 12.31 -24.78
CA MET A 1 4.34 12.15 -23.60
C MET A 1 5.29 12.10 -22.41
N GLU A 2 5.03 12.84 -21.34
CA GLU A 2 5.86 12.75 -20.15
C GLU A 2 5.69 11.37 -19.50
N PRO A 3 6.77 10.78 -18.93
CA PRO A 3 6.69 9.47 -18.31
C PRO A 3 5.85 9.52 -17.02
N ILE A 4 5.16 8.43 -16.73
CA ILE A 4 4.51 8.21 -15.44
C ILE A 4 5.58 8.03 -14.37
N LEU A 5 5.57 8.91 -13.38
CA LEU A 5 6.53 8.89 -12.27
C LEU A 5 6.05 7.93 -11.18
N ILE A 6 6.87 6.92 -10.86
CA ILE A 6 6.48 5.81 -9.97
C ILE A 6 7.37 5.79 -8.72
N GLY A 7 6.77 5.89 -7.54
CA GLY A 7 7.44 5.58 -6.27
C GLY A 7 7.20 4.13 -5.86
N ILE A 8 8.23 3.43 -5.37
CA ILE A 8 8.09 2.02 -4.97
C ILE A 8 8.53 1.83 -3.52
N ILE A 9 7.67 1.18 -2.72
CA ILE A 9 7.98 0.79 -1.33
C ILE A 9 7.74 -0.71 -1.16
N VAL A 10 8.77 -1.43 -0.76
CA VAL A 10 8.72 -2.88 -0.51
C VAL A 10 8.99 -3.14 0.97
N GLY A 11 8.19 -3.99 1.61
CA GLY A 11 8.26 -4.21 3.06
C GLY A 11 9.58 -4.83 3.56
N SER A 12 10.31 -5.53 2.69
CA SER A 12 11.56 -6.20 3.05
C SER A 12 12.47 -6.47 1.84
N ASP A 13 13.77 -6.63 2.09
CA ASP A 13 14.72 -7.08 1.06
C ASP A 13 14.41 -8.49 0.55
N SER A 14 13.82 -9.37 1.37
CA SER A 14 13.42 -10.71 0.93
C SER A 14 12.34 -10.63 -0.15
N ASP A 15 11.32 -9.80 0.05
CA ASP A 15 10.26 -9.57 -0.94
C ASP A 15 10.83 -8.92 -2.22
N LEU A 16 11.74 -7.95 -2.05
CA LEU A 16 12.41 -7.31 -3.19
C LEU A 16 13.17 -8.34 -4.04
N LYS A 17 13.96 -9.21 -3.39
CA LYS A 17 14.79 -10.22 -4.04
C LYS A 17 13.96 -11.32 -4.71
N SER A 18 12.93 -11.84 -4.04
CA SER A 18 12.20 -13.02 -4.51
C SER A 18 11.03 -12.68 -5.44
N GLN A 19 10.44 -11.49 -5.32
CA GLN A 19 9.14 -11.20 -5.97
C GLN A 19 9.15 -9.99 -6.92
N CYS A 20 10.13 -9.09 -6.82
CA CYS A 20 10.04 -7.81 -7.54
C CYS A 20 10.83 -7.75 -8.86
N LEU A 21 11.74 -8.69 -9.12
CA LEU A 21 12.71 -8.60 -10.23
C LEU A 21 12.05 -8.37 -11.59
N SER A 22 11.05 -9.18 -11.96
CA SER A 22 10.42 -9.09 -13.29
C SER A 22 9.67 -7.77 -13.47
N GLY A 23 8.93 -7.32 -12.44
CA GLY A 23 8.23 -6.03 -12.47
C GLY A 23 9.18 -4.84 -12.59
N LEU A 24 10.30 -4.86 -11.85
CA LEU A 24 11.31 -3.81 -11.95
C LEU A 24 12.00 -3.77 -13.31
N GLN A 25 12.25 -4.92 -13.94
CA GLN A 25 12.77 -4.98 -15.31
C GLN A 25 11.80 -4.38 -16.32
N ILE A 26 10.49 -4.65 -16.18
CA ILE A 26 9.46 -4.01 -17.01
C ILE A 26 9.50 -2.49 -16.88
N LEU A 27 9.55 -1.96 -15.65
CA LEU A 27 9.60 -0.51 -15.44
C LEU A 27 10.90 0.13 -15.95
N ARG A 28 12.02 -0.60 -15.90
CA ARG A 28 13.30 -0.13 -16.46
C ARG A 28 13.24 -0.03 -17.98
N ASP A 29 12.56 -0.97 -18.63
CA ASP A 29 12.55 -1.11 -20.08
C ASP A 29 11.36 -0.38 -20.74
N ASP A 30 10.42 0.18 -19.96
CA ASP A 30 9.26 0.92 -20.45
C ASP A 30 9.52 2.45 -20.48
N GLU A 31 9.65 3.02 -21.68
CA GLU A 31 9.89 4.45 -21.88
C GLU A 31 8.74 5.36 -21.38
N LYS A 32 7.56 4.82 -21.09
CA LYS A 32 6.41 5.56 -20.55
C LYS A 32 6.41 5.60 -19.03
N ALA A 33 7.33 4.91 -18.37
CA ALA A 33 7.45 4.87 -16.92
C ALA A 33 8.83 5.37 -16.48
N ALA A 34 8.88 6.07 -15.35
CA ALA A 34 10.13 6.42 -14.70
C ALA A 34 10.00 6.19 -13.20
N VAL A 35 10.89 5.38 -12.64
CA VAL A 35 10.92 5.13 -11.19
C VAL A 35 11.66 6.27 -10.51
N VAL A 36 10.95 7.07 -9.71
CA VAL A 36 11.56 8.23 -9.03
C VAL A 36 12.34 7.81 -7.79
N ALA A 37 11.91 6.74 -7.13
CA ALA A 37 12.63 6.14 -6.01
C ALA A 37 12.10 4.74 -5.67
N VAL A 38 12.98 3.92 -5.10
CA VAL A 38 12.66 2.60 -4.53
C VAL A 38 13.24 2.53 -3.13
N ILE A 39 12.45 2.10 -2.15
CA ILE A 39 12.96 1.77 -0.81
C ILE A 39 12.47 0.41 -0.33
N THR A 40 13.30 -0.25 0.47
CA THR A 40 12.90 -1.40 1.29
C THR A 40 12.75 -0.95 2.74
N ALA A 41 11.52 -0.90 3.24
CA ALA A 41 11.22 -0.42 4.57
C ALA A 41 9.93 -1.04 5.11
N SER A 42 9.96 -1.51 6.35
CA SER A 42 8.77 -2.06 7.02
C SER A 42 8.07 -0.96 7.79
N ILE A 43 6.76 -0.79 7.60
CA ILE A 43 5.99 0.18 8.40
C ILE A 43 5.98 -0.14 9.91
N HIS A 44 6.32 -1.38 10.28
CA HIS A 44 6.39 -1.80 11.68
C HIS A 44 7.77 -1.55 12.31
N ARG A 45 8.81 -1.35 11.51
CA ARG A 45 10.21 -1.24 11.97
C ARG A 45 10.91 0.05 11.54
N ASN A 46 10.41 0.69 10.50
CA ASN A 46 11.01 1.82 9.79
C ASN A 46 9.95 2.90 9.51
N THR A 47 9.09 3.17 10.48
CA THR A 47 7.91 4.02 10.31
C THR A 47 8.28 5.41 9.82
N GLU A 48 9.29 6.04 10.43
CA GLU A 48 9.70 7.40 10.08
C GLU A 48 10.31 7.45 8.68
N GLU A 49 11.11 6.46 8.28
CA GLU A 49 11.70 6.40 6.93
C GLU A 49 10.63 6.23 5.85
N VAL A 50 9.58 5.44 6.11
CA VAL A 50 8.42 5.33 5.22
C VAL A 50 7.70 6.69 5.10
N LEU A 51 7.48 7.38 6.22
CA LEU A 51 6.82 8.68 6.24
C LEU A 51 7.64 9.77 5.56
N GLU A 52 8.95 9.77 5.75
CA GLU A 52 9.89 10.68 5.10
C GLU A 52 9.91 10.44 3.58
N PHE A 53 9.97 9.18 3.15
CA PHE A 53 9.87 8.83 1.73
C PHE A 53 8.58 9.37 1.11
N LEU A 54 7.43 9.12 1.74
CA LEU A 54 6.16 9.64 1.23
C LEU A 54 6.16 11.17 1.17
N ARG A 55 6.65 11.86 2.19
CA ARG A 55 6.75 13.34 2.18
C ARG A 55 7.61 13.86 1.03
N ASN A 56 8.75 13.22 0.78
CA ASN A 56 9.69 13.65 -0.25
C ASN A 56 9.16 13.43 -1.68
N TYR A 57 8.35 12.39 -1.89
CA TYR A 57 7.93 11.97 -3.22
C TYR A 57 6.43 12.15 -3.51
N ALA A 58 5.58 12.54 -2.54
CA ALA A 58 4.13 12.67 -2.73
C ALA A 58 3.70 13.66 -3.83
N LEU A 59 4.51 14.68 -4.10
CA LEU A 59 4.28 15.67 -5.17
C LEU A 59 4.96 15.31 -6.49
N GLN A 60 5.87 14.34 -6.47
CA GLN A 60 6.66 13.93 -7.64
C GLN A 60 6.08 12.66 -8.28
N ALA A 61 5.70 11.68 -7.47
CA ALA A 61 5.15 10.43 -7.95
C ALA A 61 3.71 10.63 -8.43
N GLY A 62 3.45 10.22 -9.67
CA GLY A 62 2.10 10.11 -10.23
C GLY A 62 1.37 8.85 -9.76
N VAL A 63 2.08 7.86 -9.22
CA VAL A 63 1.53 6.63 -8.62
C VAL A 63 2.57 5.99 -7.69
N PHE A 64 2.11 5.27 -6.66
CA PHE A 64 2.96 4.42 -5.84
C PHE A 64 2.64 2.94 -6.03
N ILE A 65 3.66 2.09 -6.12
CA ILE A 65 3.54 0.64 -6.00
C ILE A 65 4.06 0.24 -4.63
N ILE A 66 3.20 -0.34 -3.80
CA ILE A 66 3.54 -0.65 -2.41
C ILE A 66 3.20 -2.11 -2.13
N GLY A 67 4.14 -2.87 -1.58
CA GLY A 67 3.93 -4.30 -1.30
C GLY A 67 4.53 -4.76 0.01
N ALA A 68 3.81 -5.63 0.72
CA ALA A 68 4.29 -6.36 1.88
C ALA A 68 3.55 -7.70 2.02
N GLY A 69 4.14 -8.63 2.76
CA GLY A 69 3.49 -9.89 3.15
C GLY A 69 2.75 -9.79 4.48
N TRP A 70 2.08 -10.88 4.86
CA TRP A 70 1.45 -11.10 6.17
C TRP A 70 0.49 -9.98 6.57
N ALA A 71 0.65 -9.34 7.74
CA ALA A 71 -0.12 -8.17 8.12
C ALA A 71 0.36 -6.95 7.31
N ASN A 72 -0.09 -6.85 6.06
CA ASN A 72 0.31 -5.80 5.12
C ASN A 72 -0.35 -4.46 5.47
N HIS A 73 0.08 -3.87 6.59
CA HIS A 73 -0.32 -2.53 6.98
C HIS A 73 0.41 -1.45 6.17
N LEU A 74 1.49 -1.80 5.47
CA LEU A 74 2.29 -0.83 4.72
C LEU A 74 1.43 -0.15 3.66
N THR A 75 0.69 -0.91 2.87
CA THR A 75 -0.21 -0.37 1.82
C THR A 75 -1.28 0.55 2.38
N GLY A 76 -2.07 0.07 3.34
CA GLY A 76 -3.18 0.81 3.93
C GLY A 76 -2.72 2.05 4.71
N PHE A 77 -1.59 1.95 5.41
CA PHE A 77 -1.03 3.09 6.15
C PHE A 77 -0.50 4.16 5.21
N CYS A 78 0.28 3.79 4.18
CA CYS A 78 0.78 4.75 3.19
C CYS A 78 -0.38 5.45 2.47
N GLU A 79 -1.44 4.72 2.14
CA GLU A 79 -2.66 5.26 1.52
C GLU A 79 -3.37 6.25 2.41
N ALA A 80 -3.57 5.89 3.68
CA ALA A 80 -4.19 6.77 4.65
C ALA A 80 -3.34 8.02 4.91
N TYR A 81 -2.02 7.88 4.98
CA TYR A 81 -1.12 9.02 5.19
C TYR A 81 -1.11 9.97 3.99
N LEU A 82 -1.02 9.44 2.77
CA LEU A 82 -1.06 10.24 1.54
C LEU A 82 -2.37 11.03 1.43
N ARG A 83 -3.52 10.39 1.64
CA ARG A 83 -4.82 11.07 1.51
C ARG A 83 -5.16 11.99 2.68
N ASN A 84 -4.98 11.52 3.91
CA ASN A 84 -5.50 12.21 5.09
C ASN A 84 -4.51 13.23 5.66
N VAL A 85 -3.20 13.02 5.49
CA VAL A 85 -2.16 13.91 6.01
C VAL A 85 -1.57 14.77 4.90
N LEU A 86 -1.06 14.15 3.83
CA LEU A 86 -0.41 14.89 2.75
C LEU A 86 -1.40 15.47 1.72
N ARG A 87 -2.68 15.12 1.81
CA ARG A 87 -3.74 15.54 0.88
C ARG A 87 -3.37 15.27 -0.60
N SER A 88 -2.61 14.20 -0.84
CA SER A 88 -2.20 13.76 -2.17
C SER A 88 -3.27 12.86 -2.80
N THR A 89 -3.50 13.06 -4.10
CA THR A 89 -4.37 12.22 -4.93
C THR A 89 -3.59 11.15 -5.70
N ALA A 90 -2.28 10.99 -5.43
CA ALA A 90 -1.48 9.95 -6.05
C ALA A 90 -2.05 8.56 -5.68
N PRO A 91 -2.47 7.75 -6.66
CA PRO A 91 -2.99 6.42 -6.41
C PRO A 91 -1.92 5.49 -5.85
N ILE A 92 -2.36 4.49 -5.08
CA ILE A 92 -1.52 3.40 -4.59
C ILE A 92 -1.99 2.09 -5.19
N ILE A 93 -1.05 1.37 -5.80
CA ILE A 93 -1.21 -0.01 -6.23
C ILE A 93 -0.62 -0.90 -5.13
N GLY A 94 -1.48 -1.63 -4.44
CA GLY A 94 -1.11 -2.51 -3.33
C GLY A 94 -0.84 -3.93 -3.80
N VAL A 95 0.29 -4.51 -3.39
CA VAL A 95 0.69 -5.89 -3.71
C VAL A 95 0.76 -6.72 -2.43
N ALA A 96 0.05 -7.86 -2.42
CA ALA A 96 0.09 -8.84 -1.34
C ALA A 96 1.21 -9.86 -1.60
N PHE A 97 2.38 -9.69 -0.98
CA PHE A 97 3.49 -10.61 -1.19
C PHE A 97 3.25 -11.97 -0.52
N THR A 98 3.71 -13.03 -1.19
CA THR A 98 3.67 -14.39 -0.67
C THR A 98 4.82 -14.61 0.30
N ASP A 99 4.59 -15.46 1.30
CA ASP A 99 5.64 -15.84 2.23
C ASP A 99 6.44 -17.02 1.68
N GLU A 100 7.51 -16.72 0.94
CA GLU A 100 8.44 -17.71 0.41
C GLU A 100 9.31 -18.37 1.50
N SER A 101 9.26 -17.88 2.75
CA SER A 101 10.01 -18.43 3.88
C SER A 101 9.20 -19.43 4.73
N SER A 102 7.90 -19.57 4.45
CA SER A 102 7.03 -20.53 5.13
C SER A 102 7.55 -21.97 4.99
N GLN A 103 7.54 -22.73 6.08
CA GLN A 103 7.98 -24.13 6.08
C GLN A 103 6.89 -25.08 5.59
N THR A 104 5.63 -24.63 5.64
CA THR A 104 4.46 -25.40 5.24
C THR A 104 3.59 -24.64 4.26
N ASP A 105 2.85 -25.38 3.44
CA ASP A 105 1.87 -24.80 2.51
C ASP A 105 0.73 -24.09 3.26
N GLU A 106 0.33 -24.60 4.42
CA GLU A 106 -0.72 -24.02 5.26
C GLU A 106 -0.32 -22.62 5.79
N GLU A 107 0.91 -22.47 6.28
CA GLU A 107 1.45 -21.18 6.70
C GLU A 107 1.49 -20.20 5.53
N ARG A 108 2.00 -20.64 4.37
CA ARG A 108 2.08 -19.80 3.17
C ARG A 108 0.71 -19.30 2.74
N VAL A 109 -0.30 -20.17 2.73
CA VAL A 109 -1.69 -19.82 2.41
C VAL A 109 -2.24 -18.83 3.43
N ARG A 110 -2.07 -19.08 4.72
CA ARG A 110 -2.55 -18.19 5.79
C ARG A 110 -1.89 -16.82 5.73
N HIS A 111 -0.58 -16.76 5.54
CA HIS A 111 0.18 -15.51 5.44
C HIS A 111 -0.17 -14.72 4.17
N GLY A 112 -0.35 -15.40 3.04
CA GLY A 112 -0.86 -14.78 1.82
C GLY A 112 -2.29 -14.26 1.96
N GLN A 113 -3.16 -15.00 2.67
CA GLN A 113 -4.52 -14.54 2.97
C GLN A 113 -4.49 -13.31 3.88
N ALA A 114 -3.65 -13.29 4.91
CA ALA A 114 -3.45 -12.11 5.75
C ALA A 114 -3.03 -10.90 4.90
N ALA A 115 -2.06 -11.07 3.99
CA ALA A 115 -1.56 -9.98 3.14
C ALA A 115 -2.66 -9.36 2.28
N ARG A 116 -3.53 -10.22 1.73
CA ARG A 116 -4.67 -9.79 0.91
C ARG A 116 -5.72 -9.07 1.75
N LEU A 117 -6.15 -9.67 2.85
CA LEU A 117 -7.20 -9.09 3.71
C LEU A 117 -6.75 -7.78 4.36
N SER A 118 -5.47 -7.64 4.71
CA SER A 118 -4.89 -6.37 5.20
C SER A 118 -4.92 -5.25 4.18
N ILE A 119 -5.08 -5.56 2.88
CA ILE A 119 -5.34 -4.55 1.85
C ILE A 119 -6.85 -4.35 1.65
N THR A 120 -7.63 -5.42 1.52
CA THR A 120 -9.02 -5.33 1.03
C THR A 120 -10.04 -4.96 2.11
N GLU A 121 -9.79 -5.33 3.37
CA GLU A 121 -10.76 -5.17 4.46
C GLU A 121 -10.53 -3.87 5.26
N VAL A 122 -9.69 -2.95 4.77
CA VAL A 122 -9.47 -1.64 5.40
C VAL A 122 -10.65 -0.72 5.05
N PRO A 123 -11.41 -0.23 6.03
CA PRO A 123 -12.60 0.59 5.75
C PRO A 123 -12.27 1.85 4.95
N GLY A 124 -12.96 2.03 3.81
CA GLY A 124 -12.80 3.21 2.96
C GLY A 124 -11.42 3.34 2.29
N THR A 125 -10.66 2.24 2.20
CA THR A 125 -9.43 2.21 1.41
C THR A 125 -9.72 2.41 -0.08
N GLN A 126 -8.83 3.13 -0.75
CA GLN A 126 -8.81 3.32 -2.20
C GLN A 126 -7.54 2.70 -2.81
N VAL A 127 -6.86 1.79 -2.09
CA VAL A 127 -5.74 1.01 -2.63
C VAL A 127 -6.25 0.17 -3.81
N ILE A 128 -5.55 0.26 -4.94
CA ILE A 128 -5.79 -0.54 -6.13
C ILE A 128 -5.09 -1.89 -5.95
N TRP A 129 -5.86 -2.95 -5.69
CA TRP A 129 -5.32 -4.27 -5.36
C TRP A 129 -5.59 -5.35 -6.42
N ARG A 130 -6.22 -4.97 -7.54
CA ARG A 130 -6.53 -5.87 -8.65
C ARG A 130 -6.59 -5.13 -9.98
N ASP A 131 -6.43 -5.89 -11.06
CA ASP A 131 -6.80 -5.55 -12.42
C ASP A 131 -7.87 -6.53 -12.94
N ASP A 132 -8.16 -6.47 -14.25
CA ASP A 132 -9.10 -7.36 -14.92
C ASP A 132 -8.70 -8.85 -14.85
N LEU A 133 -7.41 -9.12 -14.60
CA LEU A 133 -6.87 -10.48 -14.51
C LEU A 133 -6.82 -10.98 -13.06
N GLY A 134 -7.26 -10.18 -12.08
CA GLY A 134 -7.38 -10.59 -10.67
C GLY A 134 -6.49 -9.80 -9.72
N GLN A 135 -6.22 -10.36 -8.54
CA GLN A 135 -5.53 -9.63 -7.46
C GLN A 135 -4.02 -9.50 -7.69
N PHE A 136 -3.42 -8.41 -7.27
CA PHE A 136 -1.96 -8.27 -7.23
C PHE A 136 -1.40 -9.04 -6.02
N ALA A 137 -1.10 -10.32 -6.22
CA ALA A 137 -0.49 -11.19 -5.21
C ALA A 137 0.77 -11.88 -5.74
N GLY A 138 1.79 -11.99 -4.88
CA GLY A 138 3.05 -12.64 -5.20
C GLY A 138 3.90 -11.90 -6.25
N SER A 139 4.89 -12.60 -6.80
CA SER A 139 5.78 -12.11 -7.86
C SER A 139 5.03 -11.70 -9.13
N TYR A 140 4.10 -12.55 -9.60
CA TYR A 140 3.26 -12.25 -10.75
C TYR A 140 2.33 -11.05 -10.50
N GLY A 141 1.81 -10.93 -9.27
CA GLY A 141 1.04 -9.76 -8.86
C GLY A 141 1.82 -8.46 -8.97
N PHE A 142 3.07 -8.45 -8.52
CA PHE A 142 3.96 -7.30 -8.64
C PHE A 142 4.29 -6.96 -10.09
N GLU A 143 4.59 -7.97 -10.92
CA GLU A 143 4.80 -7.79 -12.35
C GLU A 143 3.61 -7.09 -13.02
N ARG A 144 2.39 -7.53 -12.71
CA ARG A 144 1.17 -6.91 -13.22
C ARG A 144 0.94 -5.52 -12.65
N ALA A 145 1.23 -5.29 -11.37
CA ALA A 145 1.16 -3.97 -10.76
C ALA A 145 2.09 -2.97 -11.49
N CYS A 146 3.30 -3.38 -11.85
CA CYS A 146 4.22 -2.58 -12.66
C CYS A 146 3.65 -2.27 -14.05
N LYS A 147 3.12 -3.27 -14.76
CA LYS A 147 2.45 -3.07 -16.06
C LYS A 147 1.24 -2.15 -15.95
N PHE A 148 0.47 -2.27 -14.87
CA PHE A 148 -0.69 -1.43 -14.61
C PHE A 148 -0.28 0.01 -14.31
N ALA A 149 0.77 0.22 -13.51
CA ALA A 149 1.35 1.54 -13.24
C ALA A 149 1.83 2.23 -14.51
N ALA A 150 2.55 1.51 -15.38
CA ALA A 150 3.09 2.05 -16.63
C ALA A 150 1.99 2.47 -17.64
N LYS A 151 0.77 1.90 -17.54
CA LYS A 151 -0.38 2.33 -18.34
C LYS A 151 -0.92 3.71 -17.94
N GLY A 152 -0.71 4.14 -16.69
CA GLY A 152 -1.14 5.45 -16.20
C GLY A 152 -2.67 5.66 -16.10
N GLN A 153 -3.47 4.59 -16.16
CA GLN A 153 -4.92 4.65 -16.13
C GLN A 153 -5.44 4.19 -14.77
N PHE A 154 -5.75 5.15 -13.90
CA PHE A 154 -6.14 4.89 -12.53
C PHE A 154 -7.55 5.40 -12.22
N PRO A 155 -8.29 4.76 -11.29
CA PRO A 155 -9.49 5.37 -10.72
C PRO A 155 -9.13 6.69 -10.03
N ALA A 156 -10.06 7.64 -10.04
CA ALA A 156 -9.89 8.91 -9.34
C ALA A 156 -9.84 8.70 -7.83
N ILE A 157 -8.82 9.26 -7.17
CA ILE A 157 -8.71 9.25 -5.71
C ILE A 157 -9.53 10.39 -5.12
N VAL A 158 -10.44 10.04 -4.21
CA VAL A 158 -11.29 10.99 -3.51
C VAL A 158 -10.67 11.35 -2.16
N LEU A 159 -10.37 12.63 -1.97
CA LEU A 159 -9.99 13.17 -0.66
C LEU A 159 -11.25 13.36 0.18
N GLN A 160 -11.38 12.56 1.24
CA GLN A 160 -12.46 12.72 2.22
C GLN A 160 -11.96 13.59 3.37
N GLU A 161 -12.90 14.21 4.08
CA GLU A 161 -12.56 14.84 5.36
C GLU A 161 -12.22 13.75 6.37
N PRO A 162 -11.05 13.84 7.06
CA PRO A 162 -10.69 12.87 8.07
C PRO A 162 -11.75 12.79 9.18
N LYS A 163 -11.95 11.60 9.74
CA LYS A 163 -12.79 11.44 10.93
C LYS A 163 -12.25 12.30 12.07
N LEU A 164 -13.14 12.98 12.78
CA LEU A 164 -12.77 13.78 13.95
C LEU A 164 -12.15 12.89 15.02
N THR A 165 -10.98 13.29 15.51
CA THR A 165 -10.35 12.67 16.67
C THR A 165 -10.98 13.22 17.93
N HIS A 166 -11.43 12.33 18.81
CA HIS A 166 -11.96 12.67 20.13
C HIS A 166 -11.06 12.09 21.21
N ASN A 167 -10.26 12.94 21.83
CA ASN A 167 -9.52 12.57 23.02
C ASN A 167 -10.48 12.57 24.20
N ARG A 168 -10.56 11.45 24.91
CA ARG A 168 -11.39 11.29 26.10
C ARG A 168 -10.52 10.75 27.22
N THR A 169 -10.69 11.29 28.42
CA THR A 169 -10.29 10.62 29.65
C THR A 169 -11.12 9.34 29.85
N LEU A 170 -10.69 8.48 30.77
CA LEU A 170 -11.46 7.28 31.12
C LEU A 170 -12.89 7.62 31.57
N VAL A 171 -13.07 8.70 32.34
CA VAL A 171 -14.39 9.14 32.84
C VAL A 171 -15.30 9.55 31.68
N GLU A 172 -14.82 10.44 30.81
CA GLU A 172 -15.59 10.90 29.63
C GLU A 172 -15.94 9.75 28.68
N ALA A 173 -15.05 8.76 28.53
CA ALA A 173 -15.31 7.57 27.73
C ALA A 173 -16.44 6.72 28.32
N LEU A 174 -16.44 6.51 29.65
CA LEU A 174 -17.49 5.76 30.34
C LEU A 174 -18.84 6.49 30.28
N GLU A 175 -18.84 7.82 30.45
CA GLU A 175 -20.05 8.63 30.33
C GLU A 175 -20.63 8.58 28.92
N PHE A 176 -19.78 8.68 27.89
CA PHE A 176 -20.20 8.54 26.49
C PHE A 176 -20.88 7.18 26.23
N ILE A 177 -20.26 6.09 26.69
CA ILE A 177 -20.82 4.73 26.52
C ILE A 177 -22.17 4.57 27.22
N LYS A 178 -22.31 5.11 28.45
CA LYS A 178 -23.58 5.05 29.18
C LYS A 178 -24.68 5.78 28.41
N LYS A 179 -24.40 6.99 27.95
CA LYS A 179 -25.34 7.81 27.19
C LYS A 179 -25.81 7.12 25.89
N GLU A 180 -24.90 6.50 25.15
CA GLU A 180 -25.23 5.78 23.90
C GLU A 180 -26.04 4.49 24.11
N ARG A 181 -26.07 3.94 25.32
CA ARG A 181 -26.84 2.72 25.66
C ARG A 181 -28.22 3.00 26.27
N GLU A 182 -28.47 4.23 26.68
CA GLU A 182 -29.76 4.69 27.21
C GLU A 182 -30.74 5.14 26.10
N VAL A 183 -30.27 5.16 24.84
CA VAL A 183 -31.03 5.44 23.60
C VAL A 183 -31.34 4.13 22.89
#